data_AF-X1K4J9-F1
#
_entry.id   AF-X1K4J9-F1
#
_cell.length_a   1.000
_cell.length_b   1.000
_cell.length_c   1.000
_cell.angle_alpha   90.00
_cell.angle_beta   90.00
_cell.angle_gamma   90.00
#
_symmetry.space_group_name_H-M   'P 1'
#
loop_
_entity.id
_entity.type
_entity.pdbx_description
1 polymer ?
#
loop_
_entity_poly.entity_id
_entity_poly.type
_entity_poly.pdbx_seq_one_letter_code
_entity_poly.pdbx_strand_id
1 'polypeptide(L)'
;MNKKWLIYSSIIGLAIIFIVSTSTNANAYTYSFDVDYMKTNVYIELDGSITIEYWINFTCHSWADPINVVDIGFPTNDYDLS
;
A
#
# COMPACT_ATOMS: atom_id res chain seq x y z
N MET A 1 31.82 25.67 -36.41
CA MET A 1 30.54 25.58 -35.66
C MET A 1 30.58 26.51 -34.46
N ASN A 2 29.55 27.33 -34.23
CA ASN A 2 29.57 28.34 -33.17
C ASN A 2 29.46 27.68 -31.78
N LYS A 3 30.39 27.97 -30.87
CA LYS A 3 30.40 27.41 -29.50
C LYS A 3 29.08 27.60 -28.75
N LYS A 4 28.35 28.70 -29.02
CA LYS A 4 27.02 28.94 -28.43
C LYS A 4 25.98 27.92 -28.88
N TRP A 5 26.04 27.50 -30.14
CA TRP A 5 25.11 26.53 -30.71
C TRP A 5 25.32 25.11 -30.16
N LEU A 6 26.59 24.76 -29.88
CA LEU A 6 26.94 23.53 -29.16
C LEU A 6 26.40 23.50 -27.73
N ILE A 7 26.42 24.64 -27.03
CA ILE A 7 25.92 24.74 -25.66
C ILE A 7 24.38 24.62 -25.64
N TYR A 8 23.67 25.32 -26.52
CA TYR A 8 22.20 25.23 -26.57
C TYR A 8 21.70 23.83 -26.94
N SER A 9 22.33 23.19 -27.94
CA SER A 9 21.99 21.81 -28.30
C SER A 9 22.27 20.82 -27.16
N SER A 10 23.35 21.03 -26.39
CA SER A 10 23.64 20.21 -25.21
C SER A 10 22.62 20.41 -24.09
N ILE A 11 22.21 21.65 -23.81
CA ILE A 11 21.20 21.97 -22.79
C ILE A 11 19.84 21.38 -23.18
N ILE A 12 19.43 21.52 -24.44
CA ILE A 12 18.18 20.95 -24.95
C ILE A 12 18.23 19.43 -24.87
N GLY A 13 19.35 18.81 -25.27
CA GLY A 13 19.56 17.37 -25.14
C GLY A 13 19.44 16.90 -23.68
N LEU A 14 20.08 17.61 -22.74
CA LEU A 14 19.97 17.30 -21.32
C LEU A 14 18.54 17.46 -20.78
N ALA A 15 17.84 18.52 -21.19
CA ALA A 15 16.45 18.76 -20.78
C ALA A 15 15.51 17.65 -21.27
N ILE A 16 15.71 17.17 -22.51
CA ILE A 16 14.94 16.05 -23.06
C ILE A 16 15.23 14.76 -22.29
N ILE A 17 16.50 14.46 -21.99
CA ILE A 17 16.87 13.29 -21.19
C ILE A 17 16.23 13.34 -19.80
N PHE A 18 16.26 14.52 -19.16
CA PHE A 18 15.66 14.72 -17.85
C PHE A 18 14.15 14.47 -17.87
N ILE A 19 13.42 15.02 -18.85
CA ILE A 19 11.96 14.83 -19.00
C ILE A 19 11.60 13.35 -19.23
N VAL A 20 12.40 12.62 -20.01
CA VAL A 20 12.15 11.18 -20.27
C VAL A 20 12.50 10.33 -19.03
N SER A 21 13.45 10.76 -18.20
CA SER A 21 13.86 10.01 -17.01
C SER A 21 12.89 10.09 -15.82
N THR A 22 11.96 11.06 -15.81
CA THR A 22 11.00 11.26 -14.70
C THR A 22 9.68 10.50 -14.86
N SER A 23 9.51 9.71 -15.93
CA SER A 23 8.25 9.01 -16.25
C SER A 23 8.23 7.53 -15.85
N THR A 24 8.98 7.14 -14.82
CA THR A 24 8.78 5.81 -14.21
C THR A 24 7.52 5.87 -13.36
N ASN A 25 6.46 5.18 -13.78
CA ASN A 25 5.34 4.87 -12.89
C ASN A 25 5.93 4.18 -11.65
N ALA A 26 5.71 4.74 -10.46
CA ALA A 26 5.99 4.01 -9.24
C ALA A 26 5.11 2.75 -9.28
N ASN A 27 5.72 1.56 -9.27
CA ASN A 27 4.99 0.31 -9.12
C ASN A 27 4.49 0.26 -7.67
N ALA A 28 3.38 0.94 -7.42
CA ALA A 28 2.68 0.86 -6.16
C ALA A 28 1.91 -0.46 -6.15
N TYR A 29 1.98 -1.18 -5.03
CA TYR A 29 1.09 -2.31 -4.81
C TYR A 29 -0.34 -1.80 -4.76
N THR A 30 -1.20 -2.44 -5.55
CA THR A 30 -2.62 -2.17 -5.60
C THR A 30 -3.34 -3.25 -4.80
N TYR A 31 -3.47 -3.01 -3.50
CA TYR A 31 -4.20 -3.91 -2.61
C TYR A 31 -5.70 -3.65 -2.72
N SER A 32 -6.45 -4.70 -3.02
CA SER A 32 -7.91 -4.68 -3.02
C SER A 32 -8.44 -6.04 -2.62
N PHE A 33 -9.33 -6.05 -1.65
CA PHE A 33 -9.89 -7.25 -1.05
C PHE A 33 -11.20 -6.93 -0.33
N ASP A 34 -12.03 -7.94 -0.17
CA ASP A 34 -13.20 -7.91 0.70
C ASP A 34 -12.90 -8.67 2.00
N VAL A 35 -13.49 -8.23 3.10
CA VAL A 35 -13.52 -8.98 4.35
C VAL A 35 -14.88 -9.69 4.43
N ASP A 36 -14.94 -10.90 3.91
CA ASP A 36 -16.20 -11.64 3.76
C ASP A 36 -16.78 -12.05 5.12
N TYR A 37 -15.89 -12.31 6.08
CA TYR A 37 -16.24 -12.76 7.41
C TYR A 37 -15.23 -12.26 8.43
N MET A 38 -15.76 -11.82 9.57
CA MET A 38 -14.97 -11.45 10.74
C MET A 38 -15.70 -11.92 11.99
N LYS A 39 -14.99 -12.60 12.87
CA LYS A 39 -15.44 -12.92 14.22
C LYS A 39 -14.30 -12.71 15.20
N THR A 40 -14.62 -12.06 16.31
CA THR A 40 -13.69 -11.81 17.41
C THR A 40 -14.22 -12.49 18.65
N ASN A 41 -13.45 -13.42 19.22
CA ASN A 41 -13.72 -13.97 20.54
C ASN A 41 -12.82 -13.28 21.56
N VAL A 42 -13.37 -12.95 22.72
CA VAL A 42 -12.63 -12.38 23.84
C VAL A 42 -12.86 -13.26 25.06
N TYR A 43 -11.78 -13.77 25.63
CA TYR A 43 -11.79 -14.60 26.84
C TYR A 43 -11.03 -13.88 27.94
N ILE A 44 -11.60 -13.87 29.13
CA ILE A 44 -10.94 -13.38 30.35
C ILE A 44 -10.46 -14.61 31.10
N GLU A 45 -9.15 -14.70 31.28
CA GLU A 45 -8.51 -15.82 31.96
C GLU A 45 -8.56 -15.65 33.48
N LEU A 46 -8.34 -16.74 34.22
CA LEU A 46 -8.39 -16.75 35.69
C LEU A 46 -7.37 -15.81 36.35
N ASP A 47 -6.25 -15.54 35.68
CA ASP A 47 -5.21 -14.61 36.15
C ASP A 47 -5.48 -13.15 35.77
N GLY A 48 -6.63 -12.89 35.13
CA GLY A 48 -7.03 -11.56 34.67
C GLY A 48 -6.37 -11.13 33.35
N SER A 49 -5.58 -11.99 32.71
CA SER A 49 -5.15 -11.78 31.33
C SER A 49 -6.32 -11.96 30.36
N ILE A 50 -6.15 -11.48 29.12
CA ILE A 50 -7.16 -11.55 28.08
C ILE A 50 -6.59 -12.30 26.87
N THR A 51 -7.29 -13.33 26.44
CA THR A 51 -7.06 -13.99 25.15
C THR A 51 -8.03 -13.44 24.12
N ILE A 52 -7.51 -12.96 22.99
CA ILE A 52 -8.32 -12.47 21.88
C ILE A 52 -8.04 -13.32 20.65
N GLU A 53 -9.09 -13.88 20.05
CA GLU A 53 -8.98 -14.63 18.80
C GLU A 53 -9.68 -13.87 17.68
N TYR A 54 -8.97 -13.69 16.57
CA TYR A 54 -9.50 -13.11 15.35
C TYR A 54 -9.63 -14.18 14.28
N TRP A 55 -10.85 -14.37 13.80
CA TRP A 55 -11.17 -15.22 12.67
C TRP A 55 -11.62 -14.33 11.52
N ILE A 56 -10.73 -14.11 10.55
CA ILE A 56 -10.96 -13.20 9.44
C ILE A 56 -10.77 -13.96 8.13
N ASN A 57 -11.78 -13.88 7.25
CA ASN A 57 -11.69 -14.38 5.89
C ASN A 57 -11.58 -13.21 4.91
N PHE A 58 -10.56 -13.26 4.06
CA PHE A 58 -10.31 -12.27 3.03
C PHE A 58 -10.51 -12.88 1.65
N THR A 59 -11.21 -12.17 0.77
CA THR A 59 -11.20 -12.47 -0.66
C THR A 59 -10.39 -11.39 -1.37
N CYS A 60 -9.19 -11.75 -1.82
CA CYS A 60 -8.38 -10.86 -2.64
C CYS A 60 -8.95 -10.78 -4.06
N HIS A 61 -9.12 -9.57 -4.58
CA HIS A 61 -9.66 -9.38 -5.91
C HIS A 61 -8.66 -9.88 -6.95
N SER A 62 -9.15 -10.55 -8.00
CA SER A 62 -8.31 -11.22 -9.01
C SER A 62 -7.33 -10.30 -9.76
N TRP A 63 -7.58 -9.00 -9.78
CA TRP A 63 -6.76 -7.97 -10.44
C TRP A 63 -5.79 -7.26 -9.47
N ALA A 64 -5.94 -7.49 -8.17
CA ALA A 64 -5.16 -6.84 -7.13
C ALA A 64 -3.90 -7.65 -6.79
N ASP A 65 -2.95 -6.98 -6.16
CA ASP A 65 -1.76 -7.64 -5.64
C ASP A 65 -2.11 -8.52 -4.43
N PRO A 66 -1.42 -9.67 -4.25
CA PRO A 66 -1.65 -10.55 -3.11
C PRO A 66 -1.46 -9.85 -1.76
N ILE A 67 -2.31 -10.19 -0.79
CA ILE A 67 -2.16 -9.74 0.59
C ILE A 67 -0.90 -10.38 1.19
N ASN A 68 0.07 -9.56 1.59
CA ASN A 68 1.35 -10.01 2.16
C ASN A 68 1.53 -9.65 3.63
N VAL A 69 0.75 -8.69 4.14
CA VAL A 69 0.74 -8.28 5.55
C VAL A 69 -0.66 -7.82 5.93
N VAL A 70 -1.08 -8.16 7.15
CA VAL A 70 -2.32 -7.69 7.75
C VAL A 70 -1.97 -7.18 9.14
N ASP A 71 -2.28 -5.92 9.42
CA ASP A 71 -2.19 -5.35 10.75
C ASP A 71 -3.51 -5.58 11.50
N ILE A 72 -3.44 -6.15 12.70
CA ILE A 72 -4.60 -6.50 13.52
C ILE A 72 -4.57 -5.65 14.78
N GLY A 73 -5.50 -4.70 14.87
CA GLY A 73 -5.67 -3.86 16.05
C GLY A 73 -6.43 -4.56 17.18
N PHE A 74 -6.34 -3.99 18.38
CA PHE A 74 -7.18 -4.39 19.51
C PHE A 74 -8.65 -4.01 19.27
N PRO A 75 -9.61 -4.75 19.84
CA PRO A 75 -11.02 -4.42 19.73
C PRO A 75 -11.26 -3.08 20.43
N THR A 76 -11.96 -2.18 19.76
CA THR A 76 -12.37 -0.88 20.32
C THR A 76 -13.81 -0.60 19.94
N ASN A 77 -14.51 0.18 20.78
CA ASN A 77 -15.83 0.70 20.47
C ASN A 77 -15.78 1.90 19.50
N ASP A 78 -14.58 2.42 19.24
CA ASP A 78 -14.35 3.61 18.41
C ASP A 78 -14.18 3.26 16.92
N TYR A 79 -14.43 2.01 16.53
CA TYR A 79 -14.33 1.58 15.13
C TYR A 79 -15.59 1.96 14.35
N ASP A 80 -15.48 3.01 13.55
CA ASP A 80 -16.54 3.53 12.68
C ASP A 80 -16.16 3.31 11.20
N LEU A 81 -17.02 2.62 10.44
CA LEU A 81 -16.88 2.34 9.01
C LEU A 81 -17.85 3.15 8.14
N SER A 82 -18.63 4.04 8.75
CA SER A 82 -19.65 4.85 8.05
C SER A 82 -19.09 5.98 7.20
#